data_AF-A0A6L7CMQ2-F1
#
_entry.id   AF-A0A6L7CMQ2-F1
#
_cell.length_a   1.000
_cell.length_b   1.000
_cell.length_c   1.000
_cell.angle_alpha   90.00
_cell.angle_beta   90.00
_cell.angle_gamma   90.00
#
_symmetry.space_group_name_H-M   'P 1'
#
loop_
_entity.id
_entity.type
_entity.pdbx_description
1 polymer ?
#
loop_
_entity_poly.entity_id
_entity_poly.type
_entity_poly.pdbx_seq_one_letter_code
_entity_poly.pdbx_strand_id
1 'polypeptide(L)'
;QAEVNRLSVRMELQADCFAGVWGHSMQQQGVLETGDLEEALNAAQAIGDDRLQQQSQGRVVPDSFTHGTSQQRYSWFKRGFDSGDPAQCNTFGKSI
;
A
#
# COMPACT_ATOMS: atom_id res chain seq x y z
N GLN A 1 15.73 16.06 -2.10
CA GLN A 1 15.17 14.83 -2.70
C GLN A 1 14.57 13.88 -1.65
N ALA A 2 15.33 13.43 -0.64
CA ALA A 2 14.85 12.46 0.35
C ALA A 2 13.56 12.85 1.10
N GLU A 3 13.34 14.15 1.35
CA GLU A 3 12.09 14.64 1.96
C GLU A 3 10.88 14.50 1.02
N VAL A 4 11.05 14.86 -0.26
CA VAL A 4 10.02 14.69 -1.30
C VAL A 4 9.67 13.20 -1.45
N ASN A 5 10.69 12.33 -1.43
CA ASN A 5 10.54 10.89 -1.44
C ASN A 5 9.69 10.40 -0.25
N ARG A 6 9.94 10.90 0.97
CA ARG A 6 9.13 10.56 2.15
C ARG A 6 7.67 11.01 2.03
N LEU A 7 7.42 12.18 1.44
CA LEU A 7 6.05 12.65 1.17
C LEU A 7 5.36 11.79 0.11
N SER A 8 6.09 11.38 -0.93
CA SER A 8 5.61 10.44 -1.95
C SER A 8 5.19 9.11 -1.32
N VAL A 9 6.04 8.53 -0.47
CA VAL A 9 5.73 7.29 0.25
C VAL A 9 4.45 7.45 1.10
N ARG A 10 4.28 8.56 1.82
CA ARG A 10 3.04 8.82 2.59
C ARG A 10 1.80 8.83 1.70
N MET A 11 1.89 9.49 0.55
CA MET A 11 0.78 9.61 -0.40
C MET A 11 0.41 8.25 -0.98
N GLU A 12 1.40 7.47 -1.41
CA GLU A 12 1.21 6.13 -1.99
C GLU A 12 0.58 5.15 -0.98
N LEU A 13 1.04 5.16 0.27
CA LEU A 13 0.47 4.31 1.32
C LEU A 13 -0.95 4.73 1.72
N GLN A 14 -1.28 6.02 1.59
CA GLN A 14 -2.65 6.49 1.80
C GLN A 14 -3.55 6.02 0.66
N ALA A 15 -3.06 6.05 -0.58
CA ALA A 15 -3.77 5.53 -1.74
C ALA A 15 -4.05 4.03 -1.59
N ASP A 16 -3.08 3.22 -1.13
CA ASP A 16 -3.30 1.79 -0.84
C ASP A 16 -4.43 1.58 0.16
N CYS A 17 -4.46 2.37 1.24
CA CYS A 17 -5.51 2.28 2.24
C CYS A 17 -6.89 2.62 1.64
N PHE A 18 -6.98 3.68 0.83
CA PHE A 18 -8.24 4.01 0.16
C PHE A 18 -8.67 2.92 -0.84
N ALA A 19 -7.73 2.29 -1.55
CA ALA A 19 -8.02 1.14 -2.41
C ALA A 19 -8.58 -0.03 -1.60
N GLY A 20 -8.03 -0.29 -0.41
CA GLY A 20 -8.57 -1.26 0.53
C GLY A 20 -10.01 -0.93 0.96
N VAL A 21 -10.29 0.32 1.35
CA VAL A 21 -11.64 0.76 1.73
C VAL A 21 -12.64 0.58 0.58
N TRP A 22 -12.24 0.91 -0.64
CA TRP A 22 -13.06 0.64 -1.82
C TRP A 22 -13.31 -0.86 -1.98
N GLY A 23 -12.27 -1.69 -1.84
CA GLY A 23 -12.38 -3.15 -1.89
C GLY A 23 -13.36 -3.71 -0.86
N HIS A 24 -13.37 -3.17 0.36
CA HIS A 24 -14.35 -3.52 1.39
C HIS A 24 -15.79 -3.32 0.90
N SER A 25 -16.07 -2.16 0.29
CA SER A 25 -17.40 -1.86 -0.26
C SER A 25 -17.77 -2.79 -1.42
N MET A 26 -16.83 -3.14 -2.29
CA MET A 26 -17.05 -4.07 -3.40
C MET A 26 -17.31 -5.50 -2.90
N GLN A 27 -16.63 -5.94 -1.83
CA GLN A 27 -16.92 -7.22 -1.19
C GLN A 27 -18.36 -7.28 -0.65
N GLN A 28 -18.81 -6.22 0.03
CA GLN A 28 -20.18 -6.14 0.55
C GLN A 28 -21.24 -6.17 -0.56
N GLN A 29 -20.92 -5.65 -1.75
CA GLN A 29 -21.79 -5.69 -2.92
C GLN A 29 -21.73 -7.02 -3.68
N GLY A 30 -20.90 -7.97 -3.24
CA GLY A 30 -20.71 -9.26 -3.90
C GLY A 30 -19.99 -9.15 -5.26
N VAL A 31 -19.24 -8.07 -5.47
CA VAL A 31 -18.46 -7.83 -6.70
C VAL A 31 -17.13 -8.58 -6.66
N LEU A 32 -16.52 -8.70 -5.48
CA LEU A 32 -15.23 -9.39 -5.32
C LEU A 32 -15.43 -10.89 -5.11
N GLU A 33 -14.64 -11.68 -5.82
CA GLU A 33 -14.50 -13.12 -5.62
C GLU A 33 -13.52 -13.43 -4.47
N THR A 34 -13.55 -14.66 -3.96
CA THR A 34 -12.72 -15.11 -2.82
C THR A 34 -11.21 -14.89 -3.06
N GLY A 35 -10.74 -14.93 -4.32
CA GLY A 35 -9.34 -14.73 -4.68
C GLY A 35 -8.91 -13.28 -4.91
N ASP A 36 -9.85 -12.37 -5.18
CA ASP A 36 -9.53 -11.01 -5.63
C ASP A 36 -8.81 -10.19 -4.57
N LEU A 37 -9.16 -10.39 -3.30
CA LEU A 37 -8.47 -9.73 -2.19
C LEU A 37 -7.01 -10.18 -2.09
N GLU A 38 -6.75 -11.47 -2.23
CA GLU A 38 -5.40 -12.02 -2.17
C GLU A 38 -4.57 -11.52 -3.35
N GLU A 39 -5.16 -11.47 -4.55
CA GLU A 39 -4.51 -10.90 -5.74
C GLU A 39 -4.18 -9.42 -5.55
N ALA A 40 -5.13 -8.62 -5.06
CA ALA A 40 -4.91 -7.19 -4.79
C ALA A 40 -3.81 -6.95 -3.75
N LEU A 41 -3.79 -7.74 -2.67
CA LEU A 41 -2.75 -7.67 -1.64
C LEU A 41 -1.38 -8.09 -2.19
N ASN A 42 -1.33 -9.13 -3.02
CA ASN A 42 -0.10 -9.56 -3.68
C ASN A 42 0.40 -8.51 -4.68
N ALA A 43 -0.49 -7.84 -5.41
CA ALA A 43 -0.15 -6.74 -6.29
C ALA A 43 0.42 -5.55 -5.52
N ALA A 44 -0.24 -5.14 -4.42
CA ALA A 44 0.23 -4.06 -3.56
C ALA A 44 1.63 -4.35 -2.98
N GLN A 45 1.88 -5.59 -2.56
CA GLN A 45 3.19 -6.05 -2.10
C GLN A 45 4.22 -6.10 -3.25
N ALA A 46 3.82 -6.50 -4.45
CA ALA A 46 4.73 -6.68 -5.59
C ALA A 46 5.39 -5.36 -6.03
N ILE A 47 4.72 -4.23 -5.83
CA ILE A 47 5.20 -2.91 -6.25
C ILE A 47 5.92 -2.12 -5.14
N GLY A 48 6.27 -2.77 -4.03
CA GLY A 48 7.14 -2.15 -3.02
C GLY A 48 8.55 -1.90 -3.55
N ASP A 49 9.13 -0.75 -3.19
CA ASP A 49 10.44 -0.32 -3.70
C ASP A 49 11.56 -1.28 -3.29
N ASP A 50 11.48 -1.88 -2.10
CA ASP A 50 12.41 -2.90 -1.63
C ASP A 50 12.44 -4.12 -2.55
N ARG A 51 11.28 -4.60 -2.98
CA ARG A 51 11.18 -5.74 -3.90
C ARG A 51 11.63 -5.34 -5.30
N LEU A 52 11.16 -4.22 -5.83
CA LEU A 52 11.52 -3.75 -7.17
C LEU A 52 13.02 -3.46 -7.30
N GLN A 53 13.63 -2.84 -6.29
CA GLN A 53 15.08 -2.59 -6.28
C GLN A 53 15.86 -3.89 -6.12
N GLN A 54 15.42 -4.81 -5.27
CA GLN A 54 16.07 -6.12 -5.14
C GLN A 54 16.05 -6.88 -6.47
N GLN A 55 14.94 -6.85 -7.21
CA GLN A 55 14.81 -7.53 -8.50
C GLN A 55 15.62 -6.85 -9.61
N SER A 56 15.66 -5.51 -9.64
CA SER A 56 16.31 -4.75 -10.72
C SER A 56 17.82 -4.54 -10.51
N GLN A 57 18.27 -4.39 -9.26
CA GLN A 57 19.63 -3.96 -8.92
C GLN A 57 20.34 -4.90 -7.94
N GLY A 58 19.64 -5.88 -7.36
CA GLY A 58 20.21 -6.83 -6.40
C GLY A 58 20.48 -6.26 -5.00
N ARG A 59 20.11 -5.00 -4.75
CA ARG A 59 20.29 -4.32 -3.46
C ARG A 59 19.15 -3.33 -3.21
N VAL A 60 18.91 -3.03 -1.93
CA VAL A 60 17.88 -2.09 -1.48
C VAL A 60 18.53 -0.81 -0.94
N VAL A 61 18.03 0.35 -1.36
CA VAL A 61 18.47 1.68 -0.94
C VAL A 61 17.25 2.45 -0.40
N PRO A 62 17.02 2.46 0.93
CA PRO A 62 15.80 3.05 1.50
C PRO A 62 15.59 4.54 1.21
N ASP A 63 16.67 5.33 1.10
CA ASP A 63 16.57 6.78 0.87
C ASP A 63 16.03 7.15 -0.53
N SER A 64 16.00 6.21 -1.48
CA SER A 64 15.47 6.41 -2.82
C SER A 64 14.02 5.95 -3.00
N PHE A 65 13.35 5.48 -1.94
CA PHE A 65 11.96 5.01 -2.03
C PHE A 65 10.98 6.13 -2.40
N THR A 66 10.01 5.79 -3.24
CA THR A 66 8.92 6.69 -3.67
C THR A 66 7.54 6.11 -3.44
N HIS A 67 7.42 4.78 -3.30
CA HIS A 67 6.18 4.03 -3.09
C HIS A 67 6.10 3.36 -1.72
N GLY A 68 7.25 3.16 -1.06
CA GLY A 68 7.35 2.52 0.25
C GLY A 68 7.73 1.05 0.15
N THR A 69 7.85 0.38 1.30
CA THR A 69 8.19 -1.05 1.31
C THR A 69 6.99 -1.91 0.93
N SER A 70 7.27 -3.10 0.41
CA SER A 70 6.29 -4.13 0.08
C SER A 70 5.38 -4.42 1.28
N GLN A 71 5.96 -4.48 2.49
CA GLN A 71 5.22 -4.69 3.73
C GLN A 71 4.32 -3.50 4.08
N GLN A 72 4.80 -2.26 3.92
CA GLN A 72 3.99 -1.08 4.19
C GLN A 72 2.77 -1.03 3.27
N ARG A 73 2.96 -1.26 1.96
CA ARG A 73 1.88 -1.25 0.98
C ARG A 73 0.81 -2.30 1.29
N TYR A 74 1.23 -3.54 1.58
CA TYR A 74 0.33 -4.61 2.05
C TYR A 74 -0.45 -4.20 3.30
N SER A 75 0.25 -3.71 4.33
CA SER A 75 -0.37 -3.38 5.62
C SER A 75 -1.38 -2.23 5.51
N TRP A 76 -1.12 -1.21 4.70
CA TRP A 76 -2.05 -0.10 4.51
C TRP A 76 -3.26 -0.49 3.66
N PHE A 77 -3.06 -1.25 2.58
CA PHE A 77 -4.18 -1.82 1.82
C PHE A 77 -5.08 -2.66 2.73
N LYS A 78 -4.49 -3.62 3.45
CA LYS A 78 -5.23 -4.52 4.32
C LYS A 78 -5.98 -3.77 5.43
N ARG A 79 -5.38 -2.72 6.01
CA ARG A 79 -6.06 -1.87 7.00
C ARG A 79 -7.32 -1.23 6.42
N GLY A 80 -7.23 -0.66 5.22
CA GLY A 80 -8.39 -0.06 4.55
C GLY A 80 -9.48 -1.09 4.30
N PHE A 81 -9.09 -2.27 3.80
CA PHE A 81 -10.02 -3.37 3.52
C PHE A 81 -10.69 -3.94 4.77
N ASP A 82 -9.92 -4.19 5.84
CA ASP A 82 -10.46 -4.74 7.08
C ASP A 82 -11.42 -3.76 7.77
N SER A 83 -11.13 -2.45 7.70
CA SER A 83 -11.91 -1.43 8.41
C SER A 83 -13.10 -0.90 7.62
N GLY A 84 -12.98 -0.75 6.29
CA GLY A 84 -13.94 -0.02 5.46
C GLY A 84 -14.05 1.47 5.79
N ASP A 85 -13.16 2.03 6.63
CA ASP A 85 -13.25 3.39 7.15
C ASP A 85 -12.10 4.27 6.60
N PRO A 86 -12.39 5.27 5.74
CA PRO A 86 -11.40 6.22 5.23
C PRO A 86 -10.62 6.97 6.32
N ALA A 87 -11.20 7.16 7.51
CA ALA A 87 -10.51 7.84 8.61
C ALA A 87 -9.30 7.05 9.13
N GLN A 88 -9.22 5.74 8.85
CA GLN A 88 -8.05 4.91 9.17
C GLN A 88 -6.86 5.14 8.22
N CYS A 89 -7.03 5.91 7.14
CA CYS A 89 -6.05 6.10 6.07
C CYS A 89 -5.14 7.33 6.22
N ASN A 90 -5.04 7.92 7.42
CA ASN A 90 -4.16 9.07 7.65
C ASN A 90 -2.69 8.65 7.84
N THR A 91 -1.91 8.63 6.76
CA THR A 91 -0.45 8.36 6.75
C THR A 91 0.40 9.57 7.12
N PHE A 92 -0.17 10.78 7.11
CA PHE A 92 0.55 12.01 7.41
C PHE A 92 0.53 12.35 8.90
N GLY A 93 -0.51 11.90 9.63
CA GLY A 93 -0.71 12.14 11.06
C GLY A 93 -0.10 11.08 11.99
N LYS A 94 0.49 10.01 11.46
CA LYS A 94 1.19 8.97 12.23
C LYS A 94 2.60 8.78 11.66
N SER A 95 3.52 8.28 12.49
CA SER A 95 4.75 7.68 11.98
C SER A 95 4.37 6.45 11.16
N ILE A 96 4.90 6.35 9.93
CA ILE A 96 4.71 5.22 9.02
C ILE A 96 5.66 4.10 9.39
#